data_AF-A0A2A5RMM5-F1
#
_entry.id   AF-A0A2A5RMM5-F1
#
_cell.length_a   1.000
_cell.length_b   1.000
_cell.length_c   1.000
_cell.angle_alpha   90.00
_cell.angle_beta   90.00
_cell.angle_gamma   90.00
#
_symmetry.space_group_name_H-M   'P 1'
#
loop_
_entity.id
_entity.type
_entity.pdbx_description
1 polymer ?
#
loop_
_entity_poly.entity_id
_entity_poly.type
_entity_poly.pdbx_seq_one_letter_code
_entity_poly.pdbx_strand_id
1 'polypeptide(L)' 'MKSHLLAIMNRLNRLVESGDPKETYNFEREGEIMATVSFATDEEGNGVFSIRYPKQKDAALFDDIDLVAIEIYDMIY' A
#
# COMPACT_ATOMS: atom_id res chain seq x y z
N MET A 1 12.63 -2.09 19.55
CA MET A 1 12.52 -2.03 18.07
C MET A 1 11.05 -2.10 17.70
N LYS A 2 10.52 -1.14 16.94
CA LYS A 2 9.22 -1.35 16.28
C LYS A 2 9.47 -2.21 15.04
N SER A 3 8.68 -3.26 14.85
CA SER A 3 8.77 -4.09 13.65
C SER A 3 8.44 -3.24 12.42
N HIS A 4 9.31 -3.26 11.41
CA HIS A 4 9.10 -2.56 10.14
C HIS A 4 7.83 -3.03 9.44
N LEU A 5 7.58 -4.35 9.43
CA LEU A 5 6.35 -4.92 8.89
C LEU A 5 5.11 -4.43 9.65
N LEU A 6 5.18 -4.35 10.98
CA LEU A 6 4.08 -3.80 11.79
C LEU A 6 3.81 -2.31 11.47
N ALA A 7 4.87 -1.53 11.20
CA ALA A 7 4.72 -0.14 10.80
C ALA A 7 4.03 -0.01 9.42
N ILE A 8 4.38 -0.88 8.47
CA ILE A 8 3.70 -0.96 7.16
C ILE A 8 2.23 -1.34 7.35
N MET A 9 1.94 -2.43 8.05
CA MET A 9 0.57 -2.89 8.32
C MET A 9 -0.30 -1.82 8.97
N ASN A 10 0.23 -1.07 9.93
CA ASN A 10 -0.53 0.02 10.56
C ASN A 10 -0.90 1.14 9.58
N ARG A 11 -0.06 1.44 8.59
CA ARG A 11 -0.36 2.43 7.55
C ARG A 11 -1.39 1.89 6.55
N LEU A 12 -1.28 0.62 6.17
CA LEU A 12 -2.24 -0.02 5.29
C LEU A 12 -3.64 -0.12 5.93
N ASN A 13 -3.72 -0.50 7.20
CA ASN A 13 -4.98 -0.53 7.93
C ASN A 13 -5.66 0.84 7.99
N ARG A 14 -4.91 1.94 8.08
CA ARG A 14 -5.48 3.29 8.02
C ARG A 14 -6.15 3.61 6.68
N LEU A 15 -5.60 3.10 5.57
CA LEU A 15 -6.25 3.25 4.26
C LEU A 15 -7.58 2.49 4.23
N VAL A 16 -7.60 1.28 4.79
CA VAL A 16 -8.83 0.46 4.90
C VAL A 16 -9.88 1.13 5.78
N GLU A 17 -9.46 1.64 6.95
CA GLU A 17 -10.34 2.34 7.89
C GLU A 17 -10.94 3.62 7.29
N SER A 18 -10.14 4.35 6.50
CA SER A 18 -10.58 5.55 5.79
C SER A 18 -11.56 5.22 4.68
N GLY A 19 -11.27 4.20 3.88
CA GLY A 19 -12.04 3.82 2.70
C GLY A 19 -12.06 4.88 1.59
N ASP A 20 -11.34 6.01 1.76
CA ASP A 20 -11.25 7.07 0.76
C ASP A 20 -10.20 6.72 -0.30
N PRO A 21 -10.59 6.48 -1.57
CA PRO A 21 -9.64 6.21 -2.65
C PRO A 21 -8.69 7.37 -2.96
N LYS A 22 -8.94 8.57 -2.43
CA LYS A 22 -8.02 9.72 -2.53
C LYS A 22 -6.93 9.71 -1.46
N GLU A 23 -7.12 8.99 -0.36
CA GLU A 23 -6.08 8.84 0.64
C GLU A 23 -5.00 7.89 0.13
N THR A 24 -3.74 8.33 0.23
CA THR A 24 -2.60 7.57 -0.27
C THR A 24 -1.44 7.63 0.71
N TYR A 25 -0.62 6.58 0.73
CA TYR A 25 0.63 6.55 1.48
C TYR A 25 1.83 6.28 0.56
N ASN A 26 2.83 7.15 0.63
CA ASN A 26 4.12 6.92 0.00
C ASN A 26 5.02 6.06 0.89
N PHE A 27 5.68 5.09 0.30
CA PHE A 27 6.73 4.29 0.91
C PHE A 27 8.05 4.62 0.21
N GLU A 28 9.04 4.95 1.02
CA GLU A 28 10.30 5.54 0.57
C GLU A 28 11.49 4.69 1.01
N ARG A 29 12.52 4.64 0.18
CA ARG A 29 13.83 4.07 0.50
C ARG A 29 14.90 5.07 0.09
N GLU A 30 15.79 5.41 1.03
CA GLU A 30 16.87 6.38 0.81
C GLU A 30 16.39 7.77 0.30
N GLY A 31 15.16 8.17 0.70
CA GLY A 31 14.54 9.44 0.30
C GLY A 31 13.88 9.41 -1.10
N GLU A 32 13.91 8.28 -1.79
CA GLU A 32 13.17 8.08 -3.04
C GLU A 32 11.84 7.38 -2.76
N ILE A 33 10.74 7.88 -3.35
CA ILE A 33 9.45 7.18 -3.32
C ILE A 33 9.60 5.92 -4.17
N MET A 34 9.37 4.77 -3.56
CA MET A 34 9.42 3.47 -4.21
C MET A 34 8.03 3.01 -4.65
N ALA A 35 7.01 3.33 -3.84
CA ALA A 35 5.62 2.99 -4.10
C ALA A 35 4.65 4.00 -3.46
N THR A 36 3.50 4.20 -4.10
CA THR A 36 2.34 4.89 -3.53
C THR A 36 1.18 3.91 -3.45
N VAL A 37 0.62 3.71 -2.26
CA VAL A 37 -0.48 2.78 -2.03
C VAL A 37 -1.77 3.55 -1.77
N SER A 38 -2.86 3.11 -2.40
CA SER A 38 -4.23 3.54 -2.13
C SER A 38 -5.14 2.33 -1.91
N PHE A 39 -6.32 2.56 -1.35
CA PHE A 39 -7.33 1.53 -1.12
C PHE A 39 -8.70 2.01 -1.62
N ALA A 40 -9.47 1.12 -2.24
CA ALA A 40 -10.84 1.36 -2.67
C ALA A 40 -11.65 0.08 -2.49
N THR A 41 -12.97 0.20 -2.38
CA THR A 41 -13.86 -0.96 -2.55
C THR A 41 -14.37 -1.02 -3.98
N ASP A 42 -14.43 -2.21 -4.56
CA ASP A 42 -15.07 -2.43 -5.85
C ASP A 42 -16.62 -2.39 -5.77
N GLU A 43 -17.30 -2.65 -6.88
CA GLU A 43 -18.77 -2.65 -6.96
C GLU A 43 -19.43 -3.75 -6.11
N GLU A 44 -18.68 -4.82 -5.80
CA GLU A 44 -19.13 -5.94 -4.97
C GLU A 44 -18.84 -5.71 -3.48
N GLY A 45 -18.15 -4.61 -3.15
CA GLY A 45 -17.74 -4.26 -1.79
C GLY A 45 -16.45 -4.93 -1.35
N ASN A 46 -15.70 -5.57 -2.25
CA ASN A 46 -14.40 -6.16 -1.94
C ASN A 46 -13.33 -5.05 -1.89
N GLY A 47 -12.46 -5.12 -0.90
CA GLY A 47 -11.34 -4.19 -0.77
C GLY A 47 -10.25 -4.48 -1.80
N VAL A 48 -9.80 -3.44 -2.50
CA VAL A 48 -8.74 -3.49 -3.50
C VAL A 48 -7.69 -2.45 -3.17
N PHE A 49 -6.46 -2.92 -2.94
CA PHE A 49 -5.28 -2.08 -2.85
C PHE A 49 -4.71 -1.84 -4.25
N SER A 50 -4.26 -0.61 -4.48
CA SER A 50 -3.56 -0.23 -5.70
C SER A 50 -2.16 0.25 -5.34
N ILE A 51 -1.13 -0.40 -5.88
CA ILE A 51 0.26 0.00 -5.72
C ILE A 51 0.75 0.63 -7.02
N ARG A 52 1.09 1.92 -6.96
CA ARG A 52 1.72 2.64 -8.06
C ARG A 52 3.22 2.73 -7.85
N TYR A 53 3.98 2.18 -8.78
CA TYR A 53 5.43 2.30 -8.80
C TYR A 53 5.84 3.46 -9.73
N PRO A 54 6.79 4.33 -9.35
CA PRO A 54 7.18 5.48 -10.17
C PRO A 54 7.66 5.12 -11.58
N LYS A 55 8.25 3.93 -11.75
CA LYS A 55 8.81 3.44 -13.02
C LYS A 55 7.82 2.61 -13.84
N GLN A 56 6.60 2.40 -13.34
CA GLN A 56 5.56 1.64 -14.02
C GLN A 56 4.37 2.55 -14.34
N LYS A 57 3.77 2.34 -15.51
CA LYS A 57 2.63 3.14 -15.96
C LYS A 57 1.35 2.69 -15.27
N ASP A 58 1.17 1.38 -15.18
CA ASP A 58 -0.02 0.76 -14.62
C ASP A 58 0.22 0.41 -13.16
N ALA A 59 -0.84 0.49 -12.35
CA ALA A 59 -0.77 0.10 -10.95
C ALA A 59 -0.98 -1.42 -10.82
N ALA A 60 -0.29 -2.02 -9.86
CA ALA A 60 -0.57 -3.40 -9.44
C ALA A 60 -1.75 -3.40 -8.47
N LEU A 61 -2.63 -4.40 -8.60
CA LEU A 61 -3.82 -4.55 -7.77
C LEU A 61 -3.69 -5.76 -6.87
N PHE A 62 -4.12 -5.62 -5.61
CA PHE A 62 -4.09 -6.67 -4.60
C PHE A 62 -5.40 -6.66 -3.82
N ASP A 63 -5.89 -7.85 -3.49
CA ASP A 63 -7.05 -8.10 -2.64
C ASP A 63 -6.65 -8.48 -1.19
N ASP A 64 -5.37 -8.78 -0.96
CA ASP A 64 -4.83 -9.18 0.34
C ASP A 64 -3.84 -8.14 0.90
N ILE A 65 -4.16 -7.62 2.09
CA ILE A 65 -3.33 -6.64 2.81
C ILE A 65 -1.96 -7.20 3.22
N ASP A 66 -1.88 -8.50 3.55
CA ASP A 66 -0.64 -9.14 3.96
C ASP A 66 0.32 -9.26 2.77
N LEU A 67 -0.20 -9.52 1.56
CA LEU A 67 0.59 -9.51 0.33
C LEU A 67 1.13 -8.11 0.01
N VAL A 68 0.29 -7.07 0.17
CA VAL A 68 0.73 -5.68 0.02
C VAL A 68 1.83 -5.35 1.03
N ALA A 69 1.70 -5.81 2.27
CA ALA A 69 2.69 -5.55 3.31
C ALA A 69 4.05 -6.19 3.02
N ILE A 70 4.05 -7.43 2.51
CA ILE A 70 5.28 -8.14 2.11
C ILE A 70 5.92 -7.46 0.90
N GLU A 71 5.15 -7.13 -0.13
CA GLU A 71 5.62 -6.42 -1.33
C GLU A 71 6.30 -5.09 -0.97
N ILE A 72 5.67 -4.30 -0.10
CA ILE A 72 6.24 -3.04 0.37
C ILE A 72 7.47 -3.26 1.24
N TYR A 73 7.47 -4.28 2.10
CA TYR A 73 8.59 -4.61 2.97
C TYR A 73 9.85 -4.95 2.16
N ASP A 74 9.74 -5.89 1.22
CA ASP A 74 10.83 -6.34 0.35
C ASP A 74 11.36 -5.20 -0.55
N MET A 75 10.52 -4.20 -0.81
CA MET A 75 10.90 -3.04 -1.61
C MET A 75 11.73 -2.01 -0.84
N ILE A 76 11.38 -1.74 0.42
CA ILE A 76 11.94 -0.60 1.18
C ILE A 76 12.95 -0.99 2.26
N TYR A 77 13.11 -2.28 2.56
CA TYR A 77 14.06 -2.82 3.53
C TYR A 77 14.93 -3.92 2.92
#